data_AF-A0A370W2M3-F1
#
_entry.id   AF-A0A370W2M3-F1
#
_cell.length_a   1.000
_cell.length_b   1.000
_cell.length_c   1.000
_cell.angle_alpha   90.00
_cell.angle_beta   90.00
_cell.angle_gamma   90.00
#
_symmetry.space_group_name_H-M   'P 1'
#
loop_
_entity.id
_entity.type
_entity.pdbx_description
1 polymer ?
#
loop_
_entity_poly.entity_id
_entity_poly.type
_entity_poly.pdbx_seq_one_letter_code
_entity_poly.pdbx_strand_id
1 'polypeptide(L)' 'MEIRGGITAGPLSILVNCQGRGTLTVSVEPVGLRFPLECVEGEVSSTFNQLSLKRARDHGTVSVSAPSGVRWALTAGR' A
#
# COMPACT_ATOMS: atom_id res chain seq x y z
N MET A 1 -2.14 -7.92 5.07
CA MET A 1 -2.32 -7.20 6.34
C MET A 1 -3.75 -6.72 6.42
N GLU A 2 -4.48 -7.15 7.44
CA GLU A 2 -5.85 -6.68 7.67
C GLU A 2 -5.86 -5.24 8.20
N ILE A 3 -6.77 -4.42 7.67
CA ILE A 3 -7.08 -3.08 8.16
C ILE A 3 -8.07 -3.24 9.32
N ARG A 4 -7.56 -3.11 10.54
CA ARG A 4 -8.36 -3.28 11.76
C ARG A 4 -9.50 -2.27 11.80
N GLY A 5 -10.72 -2.77 12.02
CA GLY A 5 -11.94 -1.95 12.04
C GLY A 5 -12.50 -1.62 10.65
N GLY A 6 -11.99 -2.26 9.59
CA GLY A 6 -12.46 -2.06 8.23
C GLY A 6 -12.01 -0.74 7.62
N ILE A 7 -12.69 -0.33 6.55
CA ILE A 7 -12.41 0.89 5.79
C ILE A 7 -13.59 1.85 5.95
N THR A 8 -13.34 3.09 6.35
CA THR A 8 -14.38 4.12 6.48
C THR A 8 -14.64 4.83 5.15
N ALA A 9 -15.78 5.52 5.04
CA ALA A 9 -15.92 6.56 4.01
C ALA A 9 -14.94 7.72 4.31
N GLY A 10 -14.49 8.42 3.27
CA GLY A 10 -13.48 9.45 3.39
C GLY A 10 -12.10 8.98 2.90
N PRO A 11 -11.01 9.60 3.36
CA PRO A 11 -9.67 9.30 2.88
C PRO A 11 -9.19 7.92 3.35
N LEU A 12 -8.54 7.21 2.46
CA LEU A 12 -7.66 6.08 2.77
C LEU A 12 -6.29 6.38 2.19
N SER A 13 -5.30 6.49 3.06
CA SER A 13 -3.93 6.86 2.72
C SER A 13 -3.01 5.66 2.84
N ILE A 14 -2.21 5.43 1.80
CA ILE A 14 -1.22 4.36 1.71
C ILE A 14 0.14 5.01 1.46
N LEU A 15 1.03 4.90 2.44
CA LEU A 15 2.44 5.28 2.32
C LEU A 15 3.28 4.02 2.20
N VAL A 16 4.17 3.98 1.23
CA VAL A 16 5.07 2.85 1.02
C VAL A 16 6.48 3.38 0.83
N ASN A 17 7.41 2.78 1.55
CA ASN A 17 8.84 2.96 1.36
C ASN A 17 9.46 1.63 0.96
N CYS A 18 10.36 1.63 -0.01
CA CYS A 18 11.11 0.44 -0.38
C CYS A 18 12.55 0.74 -0.78
N GLN A 19 13.42 -0.26 -0.63
CA GLN A 19 14.82 -0.21 -1.00
C GLN A 19 15.28 -1.57 -1.51
N GLY A 20 16.16 -1.55 -2.51
CA GLY A 20 16.68 -2.72 -3.21
C GLY A 20 16.08 -2.81 -4.62
N ARG A 21 16.88 -3.27 -5.59
CA ARG A 21 16.45 -3.33 -6.99
C ARG A 21 15.24 -4.26 -7.17
N GLY A 22 14.16 -3.71 -7.72
CA GLY A 22 12.98 -4.49 -8.13
C GLY A 22 11.71 -3.66 -8.18
N THR A 23 10.58 -4.33 -8.40
CA THR A 23 9.26 -3.69 -8.38
C THR A 23 8.42 -4.30 -7.27
N LEU A 24 7.99 -3.45 -6.34
CA LEU A 24 7.01 -3.79 -5.31
C LEU A 24 5.61 -3.50 -5.85
N THR A 25 4.65 -4.37 -5.61
CA THR A 25 3.23 -4.12 -5.93
C THR A 25 2.40 -4.12 -4.65
N VAL A 26 1.62 -3.05 -4.46
CA VAL A 26 0.62 -2.96 -3.39
C VAL A 26 -0.76 -3.19 -3.98
N SER A 27 -1.62 -3.89 -3.24
CA SER A 27 -3.05 -4.02 -3.55
C SER A 27 -3.87 -3.81 -2.28
N VAL A 28 -5.00 -3.10 -2.41
CA VAL A 28 -5.97 -2.90 -1.33
C VAL A 28 -7.33 -3.36 -1.78
N GLU A 29 -7.83 -4.40 -1.11
CA GLU A 29 -9.15 -4.97 -1.32
C GLU A 29 -10.10 -4.55 -0.18
N PRO A 30 -11.42 -4.42 -0.45
CA PRO A 30 -12.10 -4.60 -1.74
C PRO A 30 -12.21 -3.30 -2.56
N VAL A 31 -11.40 -2.28 -2.26
CA VAL A 31 -11.51 -0.95 -2.91
C VAL A 31 -10.84 -0.86 -4.29
N GLY A 32 -10.18 -1.94 -4.73
CA GLY A 32 -9.63 -2.06 -6.08
C GLY A 32 -8.38 -1.21 -6.34
N LEU A 33 -7.73 -0.70 -5.29
CA LEU A 33 -6.46 0.00 -5.44
C LEU A 33 -5.37 -1.03 -5.73
N ARG A 34 -4.62 -0.82 -6.80
CA ARG A 34 -3.40 -1.58 -7.09
C ARG A 34 -2.39 -0.67 -7.78
N PHE A 35 -1.17 -0.61 -7.28
CA PHE A 35 -0.12 0.18 -7.91
C PHE A 35 1.25 -0.47 -7.74
N PRO A 36 2.11 -0.40 -8.78
CA PRO A 36 3.52 -0.74 -8.65
C PRO A 36 4.30 0.44 -8.05
N LEU A 37 5.43 0.12 -7.42
CA LEU A 37 6.46 1.06 -7.01
C LEU A 37 7.81 0.48 -7.45
N GLU A 38 8.55 1.23 -8.24
CA GLU A 38 9.94 0.90 -8.53
C GLU A 38 10.80 1.17 -7.29
N CYS A 39 11.62 0.19 -6.94
CA CYS A 39 12.56 0.22 -5.83
C CYS A 39 13.97 0.12 -6.42
N VAL A 40 14.86 0.99 -5.97
CA VAL A 40 16.23 1.06 -6.48
C VAL A 40 17.26 0.67 -5.42
N GLU A 41 18.45 0.32 -5.89
CA GLU A 41 19.58 -0.01 -5.03
C GLU A 41 20.14 1.27 -4.39
N GLY A 42 20.58 1.20 -3.13
CA GLY A 42 21.35 2.28 -2.49
C GLY A 42 20.52 3.45 -1.93
N GLU A 43 19.25 3.59 -2.29
CA GLU A 43 18.37 4.65 -1.78
C GLU A 43 16.93 4.15 -1.52
N VAL A 44 16.17 4.91 -0.72
CA VAL A 44 14.77 4.58 -0.40
C VAL A 44 13.84 5.29 -1.38
N SER A 45 13.10 4.52 -2.16
CA SER A 45 11.99 5.00 -2.98
C SER A 45 10.72 5.07 -2.14
N SER A 46 9.93 6.13 -2.32
CA SER A 46 8.71 6.37 -1.53
C SER A 46 7.54 6.77 -2.42
N THR A 47 6.32 6.35 -2.05
CA THR A 47 5.09 6.83 -2.67
C THR A 47 3.98 6.99 -1.64
N PHE A 48 3.13 8.00 -1.85
CA PHE A 48 1.96 8.28 -1.06
C PHE A 48 0.74 8.33 -1.97
N ASN A 49 -0.17 7.39 -1.80
CA ASN A 49 -1.42 7.33 -2.53
C ASN A 49 -2.59 7.56 -1.57
N GLN A 50 -3.54 8.39 -1.98
CA GLN A 50 -4.75 8.65 -1.21
C GLN A 50 -5.98 8.44 -2.08
N LEU A 51 -6.96 7.70 -1.55
CA LEU A 51 -8.24 7.48 -2.18
C LEU A 51 -9.35 8.14 -1.35
N SER A 52 -10.26 8.82 -2.03
CA SER A 52 -11.49 9.31 -1.41
C SER A 52 -12.61 8.30 -1.62
N LEU A 53 -12.91 7.51 -0.59
CA LEU A 53 -13.90 6.45 -0.63
C LEU A 53 -15.30 6.98 -0.31
N LYS A 54 -16.25 6.71 -1.20
CA LYS A 54 -17.65 7.15 -1.01
C LYS A 54 -18.44 6.31 -0.01
N ARG A 55 -17.98 5.08 0.27
CA ARG A 55 -18.71 4.09 1.08
C ARG A 55 -17.74 3.30 1.95
N ALA A 56 -18.15 3.01 3.18
CA ALA A 56 -17.41 2.16 4.10
C ALA A 56 -17.41 0.67 3.67
N ARG A 57 -16.47 -0.10 4.20
CA ARG A 57 -16.35 -1.56 4.07
C ARG A 57 -16.03 -2.14 5.44
N ASP A 58 -16.72 -3.21 5.82
CA ASP A 58 -16.53 -3.82 7.14
C ASP A 58 -15.17 -4.53 7.28
N HIS A 59 -14.50 -4.79 6.16
CA HIS A 59 -13.19 -5.40 6.07
C HIS A 59 -12.33 -4.68 5.03
N GLY A 60 -11.02 -4.87 5.13
CA GLY A 60 -10.08 -4.41 4.13
C GLY A 60 -8.72 -5.07 4.33
N THR A 61 -8.07 -5.43 3.23
CA THR A 61 -6.77 -6.11 3.26
C THR A 61 -5.79 -5.37 2.38
N VAL A 62 -4.60 -5.12 2.91
CA VAL A 62 -3.44 -4.65 2.15
C VAL A 62 -2.52 -5.83 1.87
N SER A 63 -2.25 -6.09 0.60
CA SER A 63 -1.33 -7.12 0.14
C SER A 63 -0.12 -6.48 -0.51
N VAL A 64 1.06 -7.00 -0.21
CA VAL A 64 2.34 -6.54 -0.78
C VAL A 64 3.03 -7.73 -1.42
N SER A 65 3.43 -7.57 -2.68
CA SER A 65 4.29 -8.53 -3.39
C SER A 65 5.57 -7.82 -3.77
N ALA A 66 6.72 -8.37 -3.39
CA ALA A 66 8.02 -7.81 -3.70
C ALA A 66 9.05 -8.94 -3.92
N PRO A 67 10.07 -8.72 -4.76
CA PRO A 67 11.23 -9.62 -4.84
C PRO A 67 11.91 -9.77 -3.47
N SER A 68 12.53 -10.92 -3.21
CA SER A 68 13.16 -11.23 -1.92
C SER A 68 14.30 -10.28 -1.52
N GLY A 69 14.93 -9.62 -2.49
CA GLY A 69 15.97 -8.60 -2.26
C GLY A 69 15.42 -7.22 -1.88
N VAL A 70 14.12 -6.99 -1.97
CA VAL A 70 13.49 -5.69 -1.68
C VAL A 70 13.05 -5.65 -0.22
N ARG A 71 13.58 -4.68 0.53
CA ARG A 71 13.08 -4.33 1.87
C ARG A 71 12.01 -3.27 1.73
N TRP A 72 10.97 -3.35 2.55
CA TRP A 72 9.86 -2.42 2.46
C TRP A 72 9.20 -2.16 3.81
N ALA A 73 8.55 -1.01 3.90
CA ALA A 73 7.67 -0.64 5.00
C ALA A 73 6.41 0.00 4.41
N LEU A 74 5.26 -0.28 5.02
CA LEU A 74 3.97 0.22 4.57
C LEU A 74 3.16 0.73 5.75
N THR A 75 2.54 1.88 5.56
CA THR A 75 1.53 2.43 6.47
C THR A 75 0.23 2.59 5.70
N ALA A 76 -0.86 2.08 6.29
CA ALA A 76 -2.21 2.29 5.81
C ALA A 76 -3.03 2.95 6.92
N GLY A 77 -3.69 4.06 6.60
CA GLY A 77 -4.41 4.87 7.57
C GLY A 77 -5.60 5.61 6.96
N ARG A 78 -6.46 6.12 7.84
CA ARG A 78 -7.69 6.86 7.54
C ARG A 78 -7.62 8.22 8.21
#